data_AF-A0A382LC85-F1
#
_entry.id   AF-A0A382LC85-F1
#
_cell.length_a   1.000
_cell.length_b   1.000
_cell.length_c   1.000
_cell.angle_alpha   90.00
_cell.angle_beta   90.00
_cell.angle_gamma   90.00
#
_symmetry.space_group_name_H-M   'P 1'
#
loop_
_entity.id
_entity.type
_entity.pdbx_description
1 polymer ?
#
loop_
_entity_poly.entity_id
_entity_poly.type
_entity_poly.pdbx_seq_one_letter_code
_entity_poly.pdbx_strand_id
1 'polypeptide(L)'
;MSFFDKFRQPKAPHPHNSPTALQLSNPPPEETWPWPDIDRPVVQLRQERVAFHEAGHAVVARSFGIKVIQLSIRLRADSLGRVTPVATPAWERAEKYDGLRRLADGIPDSLCRMPVEVLHPRGLFDYEESLHAELHAILAGAVAEELQFSSSRGGRSDRRRFHLQISCCYGNLSGFVSGSSIALLRHRYRKSCKETLSKPENWTWVKAVVKAAIRSEHGVLTGDEIDSLRPWRPLPPNRPASALSSAA
;
A
#
# COMPACT_ATOMS: atom_id res chain seq x y z
N MET A 1 -36.22 -22.54 5.68
CA MET A 1 -35.94 -21.29 6.42
C MET A 1 -34.46 -21.27 6.74
N SER A 2 -33.73 -20.30 6.19
CA SER A 2 -32.26 -20.28 6.07
C SER A 2 -31.59 -19.45 7.18
N PHE A 3 -30.40 -19.88 7.60
CA PHE A 3 -29.62 -19.46 8.77
C PHE A 3 -29.08 -18.01 8.74
N PHE A 4 -29.45 -17.19 7.75
CA PHE A 4 -28.81 -15.90 7.44
C PHE A 4 -29.57 -14.64 7.90
N ASP A 5 -30.78 -14.75 8.45
CA ASP A 5 -31.59 -13.58 8.84
C ASP A 5 -31.17 -12.90 10.17
N LYS A 6 -30.10 -13.36 10.84
CA LYS A 6 -29.77 -12.92 12.21
C LYS A 6 -28.72 -11.81 12.36
N PHE A 7 -28.18 -11.23 11.28
CA PHE A 7 -27.05 -10.29 11.38
C PHE A 7 -27.31 -8.88 10.86
N ARG A 8 -28.51 -8.33 11.14
CA ARG A 8 -28.74 -6.88 11.14
C ARG A 8 -29.41 -6.46 12.43
N GLN A 9 -28.60 -6.01 13.39
CA GLN A 9 -29.07 -5.03 14.35
C GLN A 9 -28.13 -3.82 14.31
N PRO A 10 -28.62 -2.62 13.95
CA PRO A 10 -27.86 -1.39 14.08
C PRO A 10 -27.67 -1.07 15.56
N LYS A 11 -26.44 -0.73 15.94
CA LYS A 11 -26.11 -0.29 17.29
C LYS A 11 -26.65 1.12 17.47
N ALA A 12 -27.51 1.33 18.48
CA ALA A 12 -28.05 2.65 18.80
C ALA A 12 -26.91 3.61 19.22
N PRO A 13 -26.90 4.88 18.77
CA PRO A 13 -25.90 5.85 19.17
C PRO A 13 -26.14 6.33 20.60
N HIS A 14 -25.07 6.38 21.40
CA HIS A 14 -25.04 7.04 22.70
C HIS A 14 -24.50 8.46 22.52
N PRO A 15 -25.11 9.50 23.13
CA PRO A 15 -24.77 10.89 22.83
C PRO A 15 -23.65 11.41 23.74
N HIS A 16 -22.92 12.39 23.19
CA HIS A 16 -21.98 13.33 23.84
C HIS A 16 -20.55 12.84 24.10
N ASN A 17 -19.63 13.19 23.18
CA ASN A 17 -18.66 14.30 23.38
C ASN A 17 -17.74 14.38 22.17
N SER A 18 -17.88 15.43 21.37
CA SER A 18 -17.01 15.75 20.24
C SER A 18 -15.80 16.56 20.72
N PRO A 19 -14.64 16.36 20.07
CA PRO A 19 -14.11 17.47 19.27
C PRO A 19 -13.74 17.02 17.85
N THR A 20 -14.23 17.81 16.88
CA THR A 20 -13.79 17.93 15.49
C THR A 20 -13.59 16.63 14.70
N ALA A 21 -14.71 16.07 14.24
CA ALA A 21 -14.72 15.09 13.17
C ALA A 21 -14.18 15.71 11.88
N LEU A 22 -13.04 15.21 11.40
CA LEU A 22 -12.70 15.31 9.98
C LEU A 22 -13.89 14.68 9.23
N GLN A 23 -14.54 15.47 8.38
CA GLN A 23 -15.73 15.06 7.64
C GLN A 23 -15.47 13.72 6.92
N LEU A 24 -16.18 12.68 7.37
CA LEU A 24 -16.38 11.44 6.64
C LEU A 24 -17.17 11.80 5.37
N SER A 25 -16.46 11.98 4.26
CA SER A 25 -17.07 12.42 3.01
C SER A 25 -17.91 11.29 2.40
N ASN A 26 -19.15 11.64 1.99
CA ASN A 26 -19.91 10.89 0.99
C ASN A 26 -19.00 10.44 -0.16
N PRO A 27 -19.25 9.27 -0.79
CA PRO A 27 -18.43 8.85 -1.92
C PRO A 27 -18.40 9.97 -2.96
N PRO A 28 -17.22 10.39 -3.45
CA PRO A 28 -17.13 11.24 -4.63
C PRO A 28 -18.01 10.64 -5.73
N PRO A 29 -18.66 11.45 -6.59
CA PRO A 29 -19.62 10.96 -7.58
C PRO A 29 -19.06 9.91 -8.57
N GLU A 30 -17.73 9.73 -8.60
CA GLU A 30 -17.00 8.77 -9.43
C GLU A 30 -16.66 7.44 -8.72
N GLU A 31 -17.04 7.28 -7.46
CA GLU A 31 -16.77 6.08 -6.65
C GLU A 31 -18.06 5.34 -6.32
N THR A 32 -18.09 4.03 -6.61
CA THR A 32 -19.28 3.20 -6.35
C THR A 32 -19.04 2.26 -5.17
N TRP A 33 -19.93 2.36 -4.18
CA TRP A 33 -20.01 1.45 -3.04
C TRP A 33 -21.45 1.33 -2.52
N PRO A 34 -21.97 0.12 -2.25
CA PRO A 34 -21.36 -1.19 -2.55
C PRO A 34 -21.15 -1.37 -4.06
N TRP A 35 -20.37 -2.39 -4.46
CA TRP A 35 -20.18 -2.66 -5.88
C TRP A 35 -21.52 -3.06 -6.54
N PRO A 36 -21.75 -2.69 -7.82
CA PRO A 36 -22.91 -3.17 -8.56
C PRO A 36 -22.96 -4.70 -8.59
N ASP A 37 -24.15 -5.28 -8.48
CA ASP A 37 -24.38 -6.73 -8.45
C ASP A 37 -23.58 -7.48 -7.36
N ILE A 38 -23.36 -6.88 -6.19
CA ILE A 38 -22.57 -7.50 -5.12
C ILE A 38 -23.12 -8.86 -4.64
N ASP A 39 -24.39 -9.18 -4.91
CA ASP A 39 -24.97 -10.49 -4.60
C ASP A 39 -24.47 -11.60 -5.53
N ARG A 40 -23.84 -11.26 -6.66
CA ARG A 40 -23.27 -12.24 -7.59
C ARG A 40 -21.93 -12.78 -7.03
N PRO A 41 -21.74 -14.11 -6.94
CA PRO A 41 -20.50 -14.70 -6.39
C PRO A 41 -19.22 -14.24 -7.08
N VAL A 42 -19.28 -14.00 -8.40
CA VAL A 42 -18.13 -13.50 -9.17
C VAL A 42 -17.72 -12.08 -8.78
N VAL A 43 -18.68 -11.24 -8.39
CA VAL A 43 -18.43 -9.87 -7.94
C VAL A 43 -17.86 -9.89 -6.52
N GLN A 44 -18.39 -10.73 -5.64
CA GLN A 44 -17.86 -10.93 -4.28
C GLN A 44 -16.40 -11.41 -4.31
N LEU A 45 -16.09 -12.42 -5.12
CA LEU A 45 -14.71 -12.91 -5.29
C LEU A 45 -13.78 -11.81 -5.82
N ARG A 46 -14.27 -10.97 -6.74
CA ARG A 46 -13.50 -9.87 -7.30
C ARG A 46 -13.24 -8.77 -6.25
N GLN A 47 -14.26 -8.41 -5.47
CA GLN A 47 -14.12 -7.48 -4.35
C GLN A 47 -13.14 -8.02 -3.30
N GLU A 48 -13.23 -9.30 -2.97
CA GLU A 48 -12.31 -9.94 -2.02
C GLU A 48 -10.86 -9.90 -2.52
N ARG A 49 -10.62 -10.22 -3.80
CA ARG A 49 -9.29 -10.10 -4.42
C ARG A 49 -8.73 -8.69 -4.31
N VAL A 50 -9.55 -7.68 -4.58
CA VAL A 50 -9.14 -6.27 -4.45
C VAL A 50 -8.86 -5.93 -2.99
N ALA A 51 -9.69 -6.38 -2.05
CA ALA A 51 -9.43 -6.15 -0.64
C ALA A 51 -8.07 -6.73 -0.21
N PHE A 52 -7.72 -7.93 -0.67
CA PHE A 52 -6.39 -8.51 -0.43
C PHE A 52 -5.26 -7.69 -1.11
N HIS A 53 -5.48 -7.22 -2.34
CA HIS A 53 -4.53 -6.38 -3.07
C HIS A 53 -4.24 -5.07 -2.29
N GLU A 54 -5.29 -4.32 -1.93
CA GLU A 54 -5.13 -3.07 -1.20
C GLU A 54 -4.59 -3.28 0.22
N ALA A 55 -5.04 -4.34 0.92
CA ALA A 55 -4.52 -4.66 2.24
C ALA A 55 -3.02 -5.03 2.20
N GLY A 56 -2.59 -5.71 1.14
CA GLY A 56 -1.17 -5.99 0.89
C GLY A 56 -0.33 -4.72 0.82
N HIS A 57 -0.76 -3.75 0.01
CA HIS A 57 -0.12 -2.43 -0.05
C HIS A 57 -0.07 -1.76 1.32
N ALA A 58 -1.20 -1.64 2.00
CA ALA A 58 -1.30 -0.92 3.27
C ALA A 58 -0.45 -1.55 4.37
N VAL A 59 -0.51 -2.88 4.55
CA VAL A 59 0.24 -3.57 5.60
C VAL A 59 1.75 -3.49 5.36
N VAL A 60 2.20 -3.65 4.11
CA VAL A 60 3.64 -3.52 3.80
C VAL A 60 4.08 -2.07 3.95
N ALA A 61 3.32 -1.10 3.44
CA ALA A 61 3.61 0.33 3.63
C ALA A 61 3.82 0.65 5.12
N ARG A 62 2.85 0.25 5.98
CA ARG A 62 2.94 0.45 7.43
C ARG A 62 4.12 -0.30 8.07
N SER A 63 4.44 -1.50 7.60
CA SER A 63 5.57 -2.29 8.11
C SER A 63 6.93 -1.66 7.82
N PHE A 64 7.01 -0.86 6.75
CA PHE A 64 8.20 -0.10 6.36
C PHE A 64 8.11 1.38 6.76
N GLY A 65 7.21 1.76 7.67
CA GLY A 65 7.12 3.11 8.22
C GLY A 65 6.41 4.14 7.33
N ILE A 66 5.87 3.74 6.18
CA ILE A 66 5.04 4.62 5.36
C ILE A 66 3.67 4.75 6.03
N LYS A 67 3.31 5.99 6.39
CA LYS A 67 1.97 6.30 6.90
C LYS A 67 0.94 6.13 5.80
N VAL A 68 -0.17 5.46 6.11
CA VAL A 68 -1.31 5.31 5.21
C VAL A 68 -2.41 6.25 5.69
N ILE A 69 -2.88 7.14 4.82
CA ILE A 69 -4.01 8.02 5.12
C ILE A 69 -5.30 7.20 5.08
N GLN A 70 -5.49 6.45 3.99
CA GLN A 70 -6.66 5.61 3.80
C GLN A 70 -6.38 4.44 2.85
N LEU A 71 -7.15 3.37 3.03
CA LEU A 71 -7.37 2.27 2.11
C LEU A 71 -8.82 2.33 1.65
N SER A 72 -9.08 2.14 0.36
CA SER A 72 -10.41 2.11 -0.23
C SER A 72 -10.54 0.90 -1.15
N ILE A 73 -11.65 0.19 -1.06
CA ILE A 73 -12.02 -0.89 -1.99
C ILE A 73 -13.23 -0.50 -2.85
N ARG A 74 -13.48 0.80 -2.99
CA ARG A 74 -14.56 1.35 -3.83
C ARG A 74 -14.19 1.24 -5.30
N LEU A 75 -15.18 0.92 -6.13
CA LEU A 75 -15.00 0.82 -7.57
C LEU A 75 -14.89 2.23 -8.19
N ARG A 76 -13.92 2.43 -9.08
CA ARG A 76 -13.72 3.65 -9.89
C ARG A 76 -13.66 3.29 -11.38
N ALA A 77 -13.71 4.30 -12.23
CA ALA A 77 -13.57 4.12 -13.68
C ALA A 77 -12.21 3.50 -14.10
N ASP A 78 -11.14 3.82 -13.36
CA ASP A 78 -9.76 3.44 -13.70
C ASP A 78 -9.09 2.54 -12.66
N SER A 79 -9.72 2.32 -11.50
CA SER A 79 -9.21 1.47 -10.43
C SER A 79 -10.31 0.70 -9.71
N LEU A 80 -9.97 -0.46 -9.17
CA LEU A 80 -10.89 -1.26 -8.36
C LEU A 80 -10.75 -0.99 -6.86
N GLY A 81 -9.65 -0.36 -6.45
CA GLY A 81 -9.31 -0.01 -5.07
C GLY A 81 -8.18 1.02 -5.05
N ARG A 82 -7.84 1.53 -3.87
CA ARG A 82 -6.71 2.46 -3.72
C ARG A 82 -6.23 2.50 -2.28
N VAL A 83 -4.91 2.41 -2.11
CA VAL A 83 -4.22 2.91 -0.92
C VAL A 83 -3.66 4.30 -1.18
N THR A 84 -3.92 5.21 -0.24
CA THR A 84 -3.40 6.57 -0.25
C THR A 84 -2.38 6.72 0.88
N PRO A 85 -1.08 6.54 0.59
CA PRO A 85 -0.03 6.82 1.57
C PRO A 85 0.18 8.33 1.72
N VAL A 86 0.80 8.72 2.83
CA VAL A 86 1.44 10.03 2.95
C VAL A 86 2.60 10.08 1.96
N ALA A 87 2.74 11.21 1.26
CA ALA A 87 3.83 11.44 0.32
C ALA A 87 5.18 11.17 0.99
N THR A 88 5.96 10.26 0.41
CA THR A 88 7.36 10.04 0.80
C THR A 88 8.28 10.89 -0.08
N PRO A 89 9.50 11.21 0.38
CA PRO A 89 10.48 11.92 -0.44
C PRO A 89 10.76 11.24 -1.79
N ALA A 90 10.79 9.89 -1.81
CA ALA A 90 10.92 9.13 -3.06
C ALA A 90 9.71 9.31 -3.98
N TRP A 91 8.49 9.36 -3.44
CA TRP A 91 7.29 9.63 -4.23
C TRP A 91 7.30 11.04 -4.84
N GLU A 92 7.57 12.06 -4.04
CA GLU A 92 7.61 13.46 -4.50
C GLU A 92 8.62 13.66 -5.62
N ARG A 93 9.79 13.03 -5.50
CA ARG A 93 10.82 13.04 -6.54
C ARG A 93 10.33 12.37 -7.82
N ALA A 94 9.69 11.21 -7.72
CA ALA A 94 9.16 10.49 -8.88
C ALA A 94 8.06 11.28 -9.61
N GLU A 95 7.18 11.97 -8.89
CA GLU A 95 6.16 12.85 -9.49
C GLU A 95 6.79 14.04 -10.20
N LYS A 96 7.76 14.71 -9.56
CA LYS A 96 8.51 15.82 -10.20
C LYS A 96 9.21 15.34 -11.47
N TYR A 97 9.84 14.16 -11.42
CA TYR A 97 10.50 13.55 -12.57
C TYR A 97 9.52 13.20 -13.69
N ASP A 98 8.36 12.60 -13.38
CA ASP A 98 7.34 12.27 -14.38
C ASP A 98 6.78 13.53 -15.05
N GLY A 99 6.56 14.60 -14.28
CA GLY A 99 6.19 15.91 -14.81
C GLY A 99 7.22 16.48 -15.78
N LEU A 100 8.50 16.50 -15.38
CA LEU A 100 9.60 16.95 -16.24
C LEU A 100 9.74 16.12 -17.52
N ARG A 101 9.61 14.79 -17.40
CA ARG A 101 9.64 13.87 -18.54
C ARG A 101 8.52 14.16 -19.52
N ARG A 102 7.28 14.32 -19.05
CA ARG A 102 6.13 14.63 -19.91
C ARG A 102 6.28 15.97 -20.62
N LEU A 103 6.84 16.98 -19.94
CA LEU A 103 7.15 18.28 -20.54
C LEU A 103 8.21 18.14 -21.65
N ALA A 104 9.26 17.36 -21.43
CA ALA A 104 10.30 17.10 -22.42
C ALA A 104 9.78 16.31 -23.63
N ASP A 105 8.96 15.28 -23.42
CA ASP A 105 8.35 14.48 -24.50
C ASP A 105 7.37 15.33 -25.36
N GLY A 106 6.82 16.42 -24.81
CA GLY A 106 5.93 17.34 -25.50
C GLY A 106 6.60 18.43 -26.33
N ILE A 107 7.93 18.58 -26.26
CA ILE A 107 8.69 19.61 -27.00
C ILE A 107 9.88 18.95 -27.71
N PRO A 108 9.72 18.52 -28.99
CA PRO A 108 10.75 17.76 -29.72
C PRO A 108 12.10 18.49 -29.86
N ASP A 109 12.07 19.82 -30.02
CA ASP A 109 13.25 20.68 -30.21
C ASP A 109 13.74 21.37 -28.92
N SER A 110 13.27 20.91 -27.77
CA SER A 110 13.71 21.45 -26.48
C SER A 110 15.17 21.11 -26.21
N LEU A 111 16.02 22.15 -26.17
CA LEU A 111 17.36 22.10 -25.54
C LEU A 111 17.30 21.69 -24.05
N CYS A 112 16.10 21.56 -23.47
CA CYS A 112 15.87 21.14 -22.10
C CYS A 112 15.84 19.60 -21.94
N ARG A 113 16.71 18.87 -22.65
CA ARG A 113 17.40 17.77 -21.97
C ARG A 113 18.32 18.45 -20.98
N MET A 114 17.82 18.68 -19.76
CA MET A 114 18.46 19.54 -18.76
C MET A 114 19.99 19.34 -18.71
N PRO A 115 20.77 20.44 -18.62
CA PRO A 115 22.22 20.38 -18.58
C PRO A 115 22.72 19.47 -17.47
N VAL A 116 23.86 18.85 -17.78
CA VAL A 116 24.64 17.86 -17.05
C VAL A 116 25.17 18.37 -15.69
N GLU A 117 24.57 19.38 -15.06
CA GLU A 117 25.14 20.10 -13.92
C GLU A 117 24.35 20.00 -12.60
N VAL A 118 23.22 19.28 -12.57
CA VAL A 118 22.70 18.74 -11.29
C VAL A 118 23.23 17.31 -11.12
N LEU A 119 24.56 17.22 -11.10
CA LEU A 119 25.36 16.00 -10.97
C LEU A 119 25.25 15.47 -9.55
N HIS A 120 24.69 14.28 -9.35
CA HIS A 120 25.24 13.34 -8.37
C HIS A 120 25.02 11.90 -8.86
N PRO A 121 26.04 11.25 -9.46
CA PRO A 121 26.12 9.80 -9.50
C PRO A 121 26.34 9.26 -8.08
N ARG A 122 25.42 8.42 -7.60
CA ARG A 122 25.54 7.42 -6.52
C ARG A 122 26.50 7.76 -5.36
N GLY A 123 25.94 8.37 -4.33
CA GLY A 123 26.49 8.45 -2.98
C GLY A 123 25.41 9.04 -2.08
N LEU A 124 24.72 8.18 -1.33
CA LEU A 124 23.52 8.47 -0.53
C LEU A 124 22.38 9.12 -1.33
N PHE A 125 21.47 8.30 -1.84
CA PHE A 125 20.08 8.79 -1.94
C PHE A 125 19.66 9.05 -0.49
N ASP A 126 19.59 10.31 -0.06
CA ASP A 126 19.31 10.70 1.35
C ASP A 126 18.06 10.02 1.94
N TYR A 127 17.21 9.50 1.07
CA TYR A 127 15.95 8.84 1.42
C TYR A 127 15.91 7.38 0.94
N GLU A 128 17.04 6.64 0.94
CA GLU A 128 17.13 5.30 0.31
C GLU A 128 16.16 4.32 0.98
N GLU A 129 16.01 4.47 2.30
CA GLU A 129 14.98 3.79 3.07
C GLU A 129 13.56 4.07 2.55
N SER A 130 13.24 5.33 2.22
CA SER A 130 11.93 5.68 1.67
C SER A 130 11.69 5.09 0.28
N LEU A 131 12.73 5.02 -0.57
CA LEU A 131 12.65 4.38 -1.88
C LEU A 131 12.42 2.88 -1.72
N HIS A 132 13.21 2.22 -0.86
CA HIS A 132 13.01 0.81 -0.55
C HIS A 132 11.60 0.54 -0.02
N ALA A 133 11.11 1.36 0.91
CA ALA A 133 9.77 1.24 1.45
C ALA A 133 8.69 1.36 0.37
N GLU A 134 8.80 2.36 -0.52
CA GLU A 134 7.89 2.55 -1.66
C GLU A 134 7.92 1.36 -2.61
N LEU A 135 9.10 0.87 -2.97
CA LEU A 135 9.24 -0.28 -3.90
C LEU A 135 8.63 -1.56 -3.32
N HIS A 136 8.74 -1.78 -2.01
CA HIS A 136 8.04 -2.87 -1.33
C HIS A 136 6.52 -2.63 -1.35
N ALA A 137 6.08 -1.45 -0.90
CA ALA A 137 4.66 -1.12 -0.84
C ALA A 137 4.00 -1.28 -2.21
N ILE A 138 4.60 -0.80 -3.30
CA ILE A 138 4.09 -0.90 -4.68
C ILE A 138 3.89 -2.35 -5.13
N LEU A 139 4.77 -3.29 -4.76
CA LEU A 139 4.63 -4.68 -5.22
C LEU A 139 3.77 -5.54 -4.29
N ALA A 140 3.49 -5.06 -3.08
CA ALA A 140 2.85 -5.84 -2.03
C ALA A 140 1.43 -6.30 -2.38
N GLY A 141 0.64 -5.49 -3.08
CA GLY A 141 -0.74 -5.86 -3.43
C GLY A 141 -0.80 -7.11 -4.31
N ALA A 142 -0.02 -7.12 -5.41
CA ALA A 142 0.05 -8.28 -6.29
C ALA A 142 0.61 -9.53 -5.59
N VAL A 143 1.50 -9.36 -4.61
CA VAL A 143 2.02 -10.48 -3.81
C VAL A 143 0.97 -11.00 -2.83
N ALA A 144 0.19 -10.13 -2.19
CA ALA A 144 -0.91 -10.53 -1.31
C ALA A 144 -2.00 -11.29 -2.08
N GLU A 145 -2.36 -10.83 -3.29
CA GLU A 145 -3.26 -11.57 -4.18
C GLU A 145 -2.71 -12.97 -4.50
N GLU A 146 -1.43 -13.07 -4.87
CA GLU A 146 -0.80 -14.35 -5.19
C GLU A 146 -0.78 -15.31 -3.99
N LEU A 147 -0.47 -14.81 -2.79
CA LEU A 147 -0.45 -15.63 -1.57
C LEU A 147 -1.84 -16.19 -1.23
N GLN A 148 -2.90 -15.41 -1.44
CA GLN A 148 -4.26 -15.83 -1.12
C GLN A 148 -4.89 -16.69 -2.24
N PHE A 149 -4.65 -16.35 -3.50
CA PHE A 149 -5.39 -16.92 -4.64
C PHE A 149 -4.51 -17.63 -5.68
N SER A 150 -3.24 -17.86 -5.38
CA SER A 150 -2.23 -18.45 -6.27
C SER A 150 -2.03 -17.70 -7.61
N SER A 151 -2.61 -16.51 -7.74
CA SER A 151 -2.61 -15.71 -8.96
C SER A 151 -2.93 -14.25 -8.65
N SER A 152 -2.24 -13.32 -9.33
CA SER A 152 -2.56 -11.89 -9.32
C SER A 152 -3.15 -11.49 -10.67
N ARG A 153 -4.24 -10.70 -10.66
CA ARG A 153 -4.87 -10.19 -11.89
C ARG A 153 -4.74 -8.66 -12.00
N GLY A 154 -4.38 -7.98 -10.91
CA GLY A 154 -4.11 -6.55 -10.86
C GLY A 154 -2.63 -6.16 -11.01
N GLY A 155 -2.35 -4.85 -10.94
CA GLY A 155 -0.98 -4.33 -10.76
C GLY A 155 -0.27 -3.78 -12.00
N ARG A 156 -0.97 -3.50 -13.11
CA ARG A 156 -0.35 -2.78 -14.25
C ARG A 156 0.11 -1.38 -13.83
N SER A 157 -0.74 -0.68 -13.07
CA SER A 157 -0.42 0.65 -12.51
C SER A 157 0.79 0.55 -11.56
N ASP A 158 0.78 -0.44 -10.66
CA ASP A 158 1.88 -0.71 -9.73
C ASP A 158 3.20 -0.96 -10.46
N ARG A 159 3.19 -1.77 -11.52
CA ARG A 159 4.39 -1.99 -12.35
C ARG A 159 4.88 -0.70 -13.00
N ARG A 160 3.97 0.12 -13.55
CA ARG A 160 4.35 1.42 -14.14
C ARG A 160 4.98 2.33 -13.08
N ARG A 161 4.41 2.39 -11.88
CA ARG A 161 4.91 3.19 -10.76
C ARG A 161 6.25 2.67 -10.24
N PHE A 162 6.43 1.35 -10.14
CA PHE A 162 7.70 0.72 -9.81
C PHE A 162 8.78 1.09 -10.82
N HIS A 163 8.47 1.01 -12.12
CA HIS A 163 9.41 1.38 -13.18
C HIS A 163 9.79 2.86 -13.10
N LEU A 164 8.82 3.74 -12.85
CA LEU A 164 9.07 5.18 -12.69
C LEU A 164 10.01 5.46 -11.51
N GLN A 165 9.77 4.85 -10.34
CA GLN A 165 10.62 4.99 -9.16
C GLN A 165 12.06 4.55 -9.44
N ILE A 166 12.23 3.38 -10.06
CA ILE A 166 13.55 2.85 -10.42
C ILE A 166 14.25 3.72 -11.46
N SER A 167 13.55 4.17 -12.51
CA SER A 167 14.13 5.05 -13.53
C SER A 167 14.54 6.41 -12.96
N CYS A 168 13.73 6.97 -12.06
CA CYS A 168 14.01 8.23 -11.40
C CYS A 168 15.26 8.15 -10.50
N CYS A 169 15.44 7.03 -9.79
CA CYS A 169 16.49 6.92 -8.77
C CYS A 169 17.77 6.23 -9.27
N TYR A 170 17.68 5.32 -10.23
CA TYR A 170 18.81 4.52 -10.73
C TYR A 170 19.08 4.68 -12.23
N GLY A 171 18.25 5.45 -12.95
CA GLY A 171 18.46 5.75 -14.36
C GLY A 171 19.73 6.57 -14.60
N ASN A 172 20.30 6.40 -15.78
CA ASN A 172 21.36 7.29 -16.26
C ASN A 172 20.78 8.67 -16.68
N LEU A 173 21.60 9.53 -17.30
CA LEU A 173 21.22 10.89 -17.72
C LEU A 173 20.01 10.96 -18.69
N SER A 174 19.59 9.84 -19.28
CA SER A 174 18.36 9.74 -20.10
C SER A 174 17.21 9.02 -19.39
N GLY A 175 17.34 8.75 -18.08
CA GLY A 175 16.40 7.95 -17.30
C GLY A 175 16.39 6.47 -17.66
N PHE A 176 17.36 6.02 -18.47
CA PHE A 176 17.41 4.68 -18.99
C PHE A 176 17.94 3.72 -17.93
N VAL A 177 17.11 2.73 -17.60
CA VAL A 177 17.48 1.52 -16.87
C VAL A 177 17.12 0.37 -17.78
N SER A 178 18.05 -0.57 -17.99
CA SER A 178 17.76 -1.72 -18.86
C SER A 178 16.58 -2.52 -18.33
N GLY A 179 15.75 -3.04 -19.24
CA GLY A 179 14.61 -3.87 -18.87
C GLY A 179 14.98 -5.09 -18.02
N SER A 180 16.17 -5.66 -18.25
CA SER A 180 16.72 -6.76 -17.44
C SER A 180 17.01 -6.35 -16.01
N SER A 181 17.55 -5.14 -15.78
CA SER A 181 17.79 -4.61 -14.43
C SER A 181 16.48 -4.35 -13.69
N ILE A 182 15.48 -3.78 -14.37
CA ILE A 182 14.14 -3.56 -13.80
C ILE A 182 13.50 -4.90 -13.43
N ALA A 183 13.59 -5.90 -14.30
CA ALA A 183 13.07 -7.24 -14.04
C ALA A 183 13.75 -7.90 -12.83
N LEU A 184 15.08 -7.80 -12.72
CA LEU A 184 15.86 -8.31 -11.60
C LEU A 184 15.46 -7.64 -10.28
N LEU A 185 15.39 -6.30 -10.25
CA LEU A 185 14.97 -5.55 -9.07
C LEU A 185 13.55 -5.94 -8.67
N ARG A 186 12.61 -5.94 -9.62
CA ARG A 186 11.22 -6.34 -9.36
C ARG A 186 11.13 -7.75 -8.78
N HIS A 187 11.92 -8.70 -9.29
CA HIS A 187 11.97 -10.04 -8.73
C HIS A 187 12.45 -10.04 -7.27
N ARG A 188 13.53 -9.29 -6.97
CA ARG A 188 14.08 -9.17 -5.61
C ARG A 188 13.07 -8.57 -4.62
N TYR A 189 12.45 -7.44 -4.96
CA TYR A 189 11.45 -6.80 -4.08
C TYR A 189 10.19 -7.64 -3.95
N ARG A 190 9.75 -8.31 -5.02
CA ARG A 190 8.63 -9.25 -4.93
C ARG A 190 8.92 -10.39 -3.97
N LYS A 191 10.12 -10.98 -4.03
CA LYS A 191 10.56 -12.03 -3.09
C LYS A 191 10.55 -11.51 -1.65
N SER A 192 11.11 -10.32 -1.40
CA SER A 192 11.13 -9.72 -0.07
C SER A 192 9.72 -9.36 0.46
N CYS A 193 8.82 -8.89 -0.41
CA CYS A 193 7.41 -8.71 -0.07
C CYS A 193 6.76 -10.02 0.33
N LYS A 194 7.04 -11.11 -0.42
CA LYS A 194 6.50 -12.44 -0.13
C LYS A 194 6.98 -12.93 1.23
N GLU A 195 8.27 -12.80 1.53
CA GLU A 195 8.84 -13.13 2.84
C GLU A 195 8.21 -12.30 3.97
N THR A 196 8.03 -11.00 3.76
CA THR A 196 7.41 -10.08 4.73
C THR A 196 5.96 -10.46 4.99
N LEU A 197 5.16 -10.66 3.95
CA LEU A 197 3.74 -10.99 4.04
C LEU A 197 3.48 -12.41 4.53
N SER A 198 4.42 -13.33 4.32
CA SER A 198 4.32 -14.73 4.78
C SER A 198 4.55 -14.88 6.29
N LYS A 199 5.09 -13.86 6.97
CA LYS A 199 5.17 -13.86 8.44
C LYS A 199 3.75 -13.94 9.03
N PRO A 200 3.46 -14.85 9.98
CA PRO A 200 2.12 -15.03 10.53
C PRO A 200 1.49 -13.75 11.07
N GLU A 201 2.30 -12.89 11.71
CA GLU A 201 1.88 -11.58 12.21
C GLU A 201 1.33 -10.67 11.10
N ASN A 202 2.06 -10.57 9.99
CA ASN A 202 1.67 -9.70 8.88
C ASN A 202 0.51 -10.29 8.09
N TRP A 203 0.49 -11.61 7.87
CA TRP A 203 -0.62 -12.26 7.18
C TRP A 203 -1.93 -12.19 7.97
N THR A 204 -1.85 -12.35 9.29
CA THR A 204 -3.01 -12.17 10.18
C THR A 204 -3.52 -10.72 10.12
N TRP A 205 -2.61 -9.75 10.10
CA TRP A 205 -2.95 -8.35 9.93
C TRP A 205 -3.65 -8.08 8.60
N VAL A 206 -3.12 -8.60 7.47
CA VAL A 206 -3.75 -8.49 6.15
C VAL A 206 -5.17 -9.02 6.17
N LYS A 207 -5.39 -10.23 6.71
CA LYS A 207 -6.74 -10.81 6.80
C LYS A 207 -7.69 -9.98 7.66
N ALA A 208 -7.20 -9.39 8.75
CA ALA A 208 -7.98 -8.50 9.59
C ALA A 208 -8.39 -7.21 8.84
N VAL A 209 -7.45 -6.59 8.11
CA VAL A 209 -7.70 -5.41 7.26
C VAL A 209 -8.71 -5.74 6.15
N VAL A 210 -8.56 -6.86 5.44
CA VAL A 210 -9.52 -7.31 4.41
C VAL A 210 -10.93 -7.43 4.99
N LYS A 211 -11.05 -8.14 6.12
CA LYS A 211 -12.34 -8.35 6.78
C LYS A 211 -12.97 -7.04 7.23
N ALA A 212 -12.18 -6.11 7.74
CA ALA A 212 -12.65 -4.79 8.14
C ALA A 212 -13.07 -3.94 6.93
N ALA A 213 -12.30 -3.95 5.85
CA ALA A 213 -12.60 -3.16 4.64
C ALA A 213 -13.90 -3.62 3.99
N ILE A 214 -14.12 -4.93 3.86
CA ILE A 214 -15.36 -5.49 3.30
C ILE A 214 -16.58 -5.17 4.19
N ARG A 215 -16.39 -5.12 5.51
CA ARG A 215 -17.46 -4.81 6.48
C ARG A 215 -17.70 -3.33 6.70
N SER A 216 -16.78 -2.48 6.25
CA SER A 216 -16.92 -1.04 6.35
C SER A 216 -18.16 -0.60 5.58
N GLU A 217 -19.00 0.21 6.23
CA GLU A 217 -20.19 0.83 5.62
C GLU A 217 -19.84 1.54 4.31
N HIS A 218 -18.64 2.11 4.25
CA HIS A 218 -18.15 2.90 3.13
C HIS A 218 -17.07 2.23 2.28
N GLY A 219 -16.68 0.98 2.56
CA GLY A 219 -15.56 0.32 1.88
C GLY A 219 -14.21 1.05 2.01
N VAL A 220 -14.00 1.78 3.11
CA VAL A 220 -12.81 2.59 3.37
C VAL A 220 -12.33 2.32 4.79
N LEU A 221 -11.01 2.28 4.99
CA LEU A 221 -10.38 2.27 6.29
C LEU A 221 -9.36 3.40 6.35
N THR A 222 -9.35 4.14 7.44
CA THR A 222 -8.31 5.11 7.76
C THR A 222 -7.02 4.42 8.16
N GLY A 223 -5.93 5.18 8.19
CA GLY A 223 -4.67 4.73 8.76
C GLY A 223 -4.82 4.13 10.16
N ASP A 224 -5.47 4.84 11.08
CA ASP A 224 -5.55 4.44 12.48
C ASP A 224 -6.39 3.17 12.66
N GLU A 225 -7.45 3.02 11.87
CA GLU A 225 -8.22 1.77 11.82
C GLU A 225 -7.34 0.60 11.36
N ILE A 226 -6.50 0.79 10.32
CA ILE A 226 -5.56 -0.23 9.88
C ILE A 226 -4.58 -0.60 11.01
N ASP A 227 -4.01 0.40 11.71
CA ASP A 227 -3.06 0.15 12.81
C ASP A 227 -3.72 -0.57 14.00
N SER A 228 -4.98 -0.26 14.31
CA SER A 228 -5.75 -0.92 15.38
C SER A 228 -5.98 -2.42 15.13
N LEU A 229 -5.93 -2.85 13.87
CA LEU A 229 -6.09 -4.24 13.46
C LEU A 229 -4.77 -5.04 13.52
N ARG A 230 -3.66 -4.38 13.84
CA ARG A 230 -2.36 -5.02 13.93
C ARG A 230 -2.34 -5.99 15.13
N PRO A 231 -1.98 -7.27 14.93
CA PRO A 231 -1.86 -8.20 16.03
C PRO A 231 -0.90 -7.68 17.10
N TRP A 232 -1.37 -7.62 18.34
CA TRP A 232 -0.54 -7.22 19.47
C TRP A 232 0.61 -8.21 19.64
N ARG A 233 1.85 -7.71 19.78
CA ARG A 233 2.98 -8.54 20.22
C ARG A 233 3.01 -8.52 21.75
N PRO A 234 2.91 -9.65 22.45
CA PRO A 234 3.38 -9.70 23.82
C PRO A 234 4.86 -9.28 23.81
N LEU A 235 5.21 -8.29 24.65
CA LEU A 235 6.61 -8.06 24.96
C LEU A 235 7.18 -9.39 25.50
N PRO A 236 8.40 -9.81 25.10
CA PRO A 236 9.02 -10.94 25.77
C PRO A 236 9.06 -10.64 27.27
N PRO A 237 8.69 -11.60 28.14
CA PRO A 237 8.69 -11.37 29.58
C PRO A 237 10.06 -10.85 29.99
N ASN A 238 10.08 -9.71 30.67
CA ASN A 238 11.29 -9.14 31.27
C ASN A 238 12.02 -10.27 32.00
N ARG A 239 13.21 -10.63 31.50
CA ARG A 239 14.10 -11.54 32.22
C ARG A 239 14.36 -10.86 33.57
N PRO A 240 13.98 -11.46 34.72
CA PRO A 240 14.31 -10.86 35.99
C PRO A 240 15.83 -10.72 36.06
N ALA A 241 16.30 -9.53 36.47
CA ALA A 241 17.69 -9.26 36.74
C ALA A 241 18.23 -10.41 37.60
N SER A 242 19.24 -11.12 37.08
CA SER A 242 19.94 -12.16 37.83
C SER A 242 20.35 -11.58 39.17
N ALA A 243 19.69 -12.07 40.22
CA ALA A 243 20.08 -11.82 41.58
C ALA A 243 21.52 -12.31 41.77
N LEU A 244 22.32 -11.42 42.34
CA LEU A 244 23.53 -11.64 43.13
C LEU A 244 23.84 -13.12 43.41
N SER A 245 25.02 -13.56 42.99
CA SER A 245 25.80 -14.54 43.74
C SER A 245 27.12 -13.90 44.15
N SER A 246 27.08 -13.27 45.32
CA SER A 246 28.24 -13.10 46.18
C SER A 246 28.56 -14.46 46.79
N ALA A 247 29.73 -15.01 46.48
CA ALA A 247 30.31 -16.10 47.26
C ALA A 247 31.68 -15.63 47.77
N ALA A 248 31.81 -15.73 49.09
CA ALA A 248 33.01 -15.56 49.87
C ALA A 248 34.11 -16.59 49.50
#